data_AF-A0A923SCR8-F1
#
_entry.id   AF-A0A923SCR8-F1
#
_cell.length_a   1.000
_cell.length_b   1.000
_cell.length_c   1.000
_cell.angle_alpha   90.00
_cell.angle_beta   90.00
_cell.angle_gamma   90.00
#
_symmetry.space_group_name_H-M   'P 1'
#
loop_
_entity.id
_entity.type
_entity.pdbx_description
1 polymer ?
#
loop_
_entity_poly.entity_id
_entity_poly.type
_entity_poly.pdbx_seq_one_letter_code
_entity_poly.pdbx_strand_id
1 'polypeptide(L)'
;MINGTGWMWLLGAVALAALVGWFANWLQRSAKRRARRAYYEQAGKDSPVQPLTSAPVPLSGGITPEHAAAIRAHAERRAERDWNAAPAEVRYPYDNGTPEYVLWYATYHLRMGELAEEAEAEAARERKDDVPPSSPSSSS
;
A
#
# COMPACT_ATOMS: atom_id res chain seq x y z
N MET A 1 -8.22 46.80 -22.20
CA MET A 1 -8.08 45.54 -22.95
C MET A 1 -6.82 44.86 -22.48
N ILE A 2 -6.93 43.86 -21.61
CA ILE A 2 -5.77 43.10 -21.12
C ILE A 2 -5.38 42.16 -22.28
N ASN A 3 -4.21 42.39 -22.86
CA ASN A 3 -3.70 41.65 -24.02
C ASN A 3 -3.71 40.15 -23.74
N GLY A 4 -4.34 39.36 -24.61
CA GLY A 4 -4.51 37.90 -24.45
C GLY A 4 -3.20 37.13 -24.24
N THR A 5 -2.07 37.73 -24.62
CA THR A 5 -0.71 37.22 -24.37
C THR A 5 -0.39 37.05 -22.89
N GLY A 6 -0.85 37.96 -22.01
CA GLY A 6 -0.57 37.88 -20.58
C GLY A 6 -1.25 36.69 -19.90
N TRP A 7 -2.46 36.34 -20.35
CA TRP A 7 -3.20 35.17 -19.86
C TRP A 7 -2.57 33.85 -20.29
N MET A 8 -2.05 33.78 -21.53
CA MET A 8 -1.34 32.58 -22.00
C MET A 8 -0.06 32.32 -21.19
N TRP A 9 0.70 33.36 -20.85
CA TRP A 9 1.88 33.22 -19.99
C TRP A 9 1.52 32.75 -18.58
N LEU A 10 0.42 33.25 -18.01
CA LEU A 10 -0.03 32.87 -16.68
C LEU A 10 -0.50 31.41 -16.64
N LEU A 11 -1.23 30.96 -17.66
CA LEU A 11 -1.61 29.55 -17.82
C LEU A 11 -0.39 28.64 -18.02
N GLY A 12 0.59 29.08 -18.83
CA GLY A 12 1.84 28.36 -19.02
C GLY A 12 2.63 28.18 -17.72
N ALA A 13 2.72 29.24 -16.91
CA ALA A 13 3.40 29.19 -15.62
C ALA A 13 2.71 28.24 -14.62
N VAL A 14 1.37 28.25 -14.57
CA VAL A 14 0.59 27.35 -13.71
C VAL A 14 0.74 25.89 -14.15
N ALA A 15 0.67 25.62 -15.46
CA ALA A 15 0.87 24.28 -16.01
C ALA A 15 2.28 23.75 -15.71
N LEU A 16 3.30 24.60 -15.84
CA LEU A 16 4.68 24.25 -15.51
C LEU A 16 4.84 23.92 -14.02
N ALA A 17 4.27 24.75 -13.13
CA ALA A 17 4.31 24.51 -11.69
C ALA A 17 3.60 23.20 -11.30
N ALA A 18 2.45 22.90 -11.93
CA ALA A 18 1.73 21.65 -11.72
C ALA A 18 2.53 20.44 -12.18
N LEU A 19 3.19 20.51 -13.34
CA LEU A 19 4.06 19.46 -13.86
C LEU A 19 5.27 19.20 -12.96
N VAL A 20 5.93 20.26 -12.48
CA VAL A 20 7.07 20.15 -11.56
C VAL A 20 6.64 19.55 -10.23
N GLY A 21 5.50 19.99 -9.67
CA GLY A 21 4.94 19.43 -8.44
C GLY A 21 4.56 17.96 -8.58
N TRP A 22 3.95 17.59 -9.71
CA TRP A 22 3.61 16.20 -10.02
C TRP A 22 4.86 15.32 -10.15
N PHE A 23 5.88 15.80 -10.88
CA PHE A 23 7.14 15.07 -11.09
C PHE A 23 7.94 14.90 -9.79
N ALA A 24 7.97 15.94 -8.95
CA ALA A 24 8.62 15.87 -7.63
C ALA A 24 7.90 14.86 -6.71
N ASN A 25 6.56 14.85 -6.69
CA ASN A 25 5.78 13.90 -5.92
C ASN A 25 5.97 12.45 -6.44
N TRP A 26 6.08 12.27 -7.75
CA TRP A 26 6.37 10.99 -8.38
C TRP A 26 7.77 10.47 -8.02
N LEU A 27 8.80 11.34 -8.04
CA LEU A 27 10.16 11.04 -7.59
C LEU A 27 10.21 10.69 -6.09
N GLN A 28 9.49 11.42 -5.25
CA GLN A 28 9.42 11.14 -3.82
C GLN A 28 8.74 9.80 -3.52
N ARG A 29 7.66 9.45 -4.24
CA ARG A 29 6.98 8.16 -4.11
C ARG A 29 7.87 6.99 -4.54
N SER A 30 8.63 7.14 -5.61
CA SER A 30 9.58 6.11 -6.07
C SER A 30 10.81 6.00 -5.17
N ALA A 31 11.31 7.11 -4.60
CA ALA A 31 12.39 7.11 -3.62
C ALA A 31 11.98 6.47 -2.27
N LYS A 32 10.75 6.73 -1.78
CA LYS A 32 10.22 6.11 -0.56
C LYS A 32 10.18 4.57 -0.65
N ARG A 33 9.93 4.00 -1.84
CA ARG A 33 9.97 2.54 -2.05
C ARG A 33 11.37 1.96 -1.87
N ARG A 34 12.42 2.67 -2.33
CA ARG A 34 13.82 2.24 -2.15
C ARG A 34 14.30 2.44 -0.70
N ALA A 35 13.92 3.55 -0.08
CA ALA A 35 14.27 3.84 1.32
C ALA A 35 13.66 2.83 2.31
N ARG A 36 12.41 2.37 2.07
CA ARG A 36 11.80 1.32 2.90
C ARG A 36 12.57 -0.01 2.82
N ARG A 37 12.97 -0.44 1.62
CA ARG A 37 13.76 -1.68 1.46
C ARG A 37 15.10 -1.60 2.18
N ALA A 38 15.83 -0.49 2.02
CA ALA A 38 17.09 -0.28 2.71
C ALA A 38 16.91 -0.24 4.24
N TYR A 39 15.84 0.41 4.73
CA TYR A 39 15.52 0.45 6.16
C TYR A 39 15.20 -0.94 6.73
N TYR A 40 14.41 -1.78 6.03
CA TYR A 40 14.12 -3.14 6.49
C TYR A 40 15.33 -4.08 6.36
N GLU A 41 16.19 -3.90 5.35
CA GLU A 41 17.46 -4.62 5.23
C GLU A 41 18.45 -4.25 6.34
N GLN A 42 18.52 -2.97 6.73
CA GLN A 42 19.35 -2.52 7.86
C GLN A 42 18.75 -2.94 9.20
N ALA A 43 17.45 -2.75 9.41
CA ALA A 43 16.77 -3.17 10.63
C ALA A 43 16.86 -4.69 10.87
N GLY A 44 16.90 -5.50 9.80
CA GLY A 44 17.15 -6.94 9.89
C GLY A 44 18.60 -7.33 10.20
N LYS A 45 19.58 -6.44 9.94
CA LYS A 45 21.01 -6.65 10.24
C LYS A 45 21.41 -6.10 11.62
N ASP A 46 20.79 -4.99 12.03
CA ASP A 46 21.07 -4.29 13.29
C ASP A 46 20.20 -4.78 14.45
N SER A 47 19.10 -5.50 14.17
CA SER A 47 18.42 -6.25 15.23
C SER A 47 19.32 -7.44 15.59
N PRO A 48 19.85 -7.54 16.82
CA PRO A 48 20.44 -8.79 17.26
C PRO A 48 19.37 -9.86 17.07
N VAL A 49 19.68 -10.90 16.30
CA VAL A 49 18.88 -12.11 16.25
C VAL A 49 18.80 -12.55 17.70
N GLN A 50 17.69 -12.22 18.38
CA GLN A 50 17.46 -12.69 19.73
C GLN A 50 17.61 -14.20 19.59
N PRO A 51 18.62 -14.82 20.23
CA PRO A 51 18.71 -16.26 20.18
C PRO A 51 17.37 -16.73 20.73
N LEU A 52 16.56 -17.33 19.86
CA LEU A 52 15.37 -18.06 20.25
C LEU A 52 15.90 -19.03 21.30
N THR A 53 15.71 -18.69 22.57
CA THR A 53 16.16 -19.53 23.67
C THR A 53 15.58 -20.89 23.33
N SER A 54 16.43 -21.90 23.18
CA SER A 54 16.06 -23.24 22.76
C SER A 54 15.12 -23.94 23.75
N ALA A 55 14.79 -23.28 24.86
CA ALA A 55 13.59 -23.54 25.61
C ALA A 55 12.40 -22.86 24.89
N PRO A 56 11.48 -23.61 24.26
CA PRO A 56 10.20 -23.04 23.90
C PRO A 56 9.66 -22.42 25.19
N VAL A 57 9.50 -21.09 25.22
CA VAL A 57 8.66 -20.45 26.23
C VAL A 57 7.36 -21.25 26.14
N PRO A 58 6.95 -21.98 27.19
CA PRO A 58 5.68 -22.67 27.14
C PRO A 58 4.67 -21.58 26.85
N LEU A 59 4.10 -21.61 25.65
CA LEU A 59 2.98 -20.80 25.25
C LEU A 59 1.91 -21.07 26.32
N SER A 60 1.87 -20.24 27.36
CA SER A 60 0.89 -20.37 28.43
C SER A 60 -0.45 -20.15 27.76
N GLY A 61 -1.13 -21.24 27.41
CA GLY A 61 -2.40 -21.21 26.68
C GLY A 61 -2.34 -20.57 25.29
N GLY A 62 -1.33 -20.87 24.47
CA GLY A 62 -1.24 -20.33 23.11
C GLY A 62 -2.32 -20.86 22.16
N ILE A 63 -2.70 -20.04 21.18
CA ILE A 63 -3.58 -20.39 20.06
C ILE A 63 -3.07 -21.64 19.35
N THR A 64 -3.96 -22.63 19.13
CA THR A 64 -3.61 -23.82 18.34
C THR A 64 -3.41 -23.46 16.87
N PRO A 65 -2.57 -24.18 16.11
CA PRO A 65 -2.36 -23.89 14.68
C PRO A 65 -3.66 -23.88 13.87
N GLU A 66 -4.59 -24.78 14.17
CA GLU A 66 -5.90 -24.85 13.54
C GLU A 66 -6.74 -23.60 13.85
N HIS A 67 -6.73 -23.15 15.10
CA HIS A 67 -7.45 -21.95 15.52
C HIS A 67 -6.82 -20.69 14.89
N ALA A 68 -5.48 -20.61 14.82
CA ALA A 68 -4.79 -19.54 14.12
C ALA A 68 -5.18 -19.49 12.63
N ALA A 69 -5.24 -20.63 11.95
CA ALA A 69 -5.66 -20.71 10.56
C ALA A 69 -7.10 -20.24 10.37
N ALA A 70 -8.01 -20.63 11.27
CA ALA A 70 -9.40 -20.17 11.26
C ALA A 70 -9.51 -18.64 11.46
N ILE A 71 -8.73 -18.07 12.38
CA ILE A 71 -8.68 -16.63 12.62
C ILE A 71 -8.20 -15.88 11.38
N ARG A 72 -7.13 -16.36 10.72
CA ARG A 72 -6.61 -15.74 9.49
C ARG A 72 -7.63 -15.78 8.36
N ALA A 73 -8.19 -16.95 8.08
CA ALA A 73 -9.22 -17.10 7.05
C ALA A 73 -10.47 -16.25 7.35
N HIS A 74 -10.81 -16.05 8.63
CA HIS A 74 -11.88 -15.15 9.02
C HIS A 74 -11.52 -13.68 8.73
N ALA A 75 -10.31 -13.25 9.09
CA ALA A 75 -9.82 -11.89 8.84
C ALA A 75 -9.77 -11.56 7.34
N GLU A 76 -9.25 -12.48 6.52
CA GLU A 76 -9.15 -12.33 5.06
C GLU A 76 -10.53 -12.16 4.42
N ARG A 77 -11.48 -13.07 4.72
CA ARG A 77 -12.86 -12.95 4.22
C ARG A 77 -13.54 -11.66 4.64
N ARG A 78 -13.20 -11.16 5.84
CA ARG A 78 -13.74 -9.88 6.32
C ARG A 78 -13.14 -8.72 5.55
N ALA A 79 -11.82 -8.70 5.34
CA ALA A 79 -11.14 -7.70 4.53
C ALA A 79 -11.72 -7.64 3.11
N GLU A 80 -11.93 -8.78 2.46
CA GLU A 80 -12.53 -8.83 1.12
C GLU A 80 -13.96 -8.30 1.11
N ARG A 81 -14.77 -8.64 2.10
CA ARG A 81 -16.12 -8.10 2.23
C ARG A 81 -16.11 -6.58 2.42
N ASP A 82 -15.28 -6.11 3.34
CA ASP A 82 -15.22 -4.69 3.73
C ASP A 82 -14.58 -3.84 2.62
N TRP A 83 -13.69 -4.41 1.79
CA TRP A 83 -13.16 -3.77 0.59
C TRP A 83 -14.24 -3.53 -0.47
N ASN A 84 -15.14 -4.50 -0.67
CA ASN A 84 -16.23 -4.41 -1.64
C ASN A 84 -17.44 -3.64 -1.12
N ALA A 85 -17.52 -3.36 0.18
CA ALA A 85 -18.62 -2.63 0.81
C ALA A 85 -18.27 -1.15 0.99
N ALA A 86 -19.29 -0.30 1.10
CA ALA A 86 -19.08 1.08 1.56
C ALA A 86 -18.46 1.07 2.96
N PRO A 87 -17.61 2.06 3.32
CA PRO A 87 -16.83 2.04 4.55
C PRO A 87 -17.75 1.95 5.76
N ALA A 88 -17.80 0.75 6.36
CA ALA A 88 -18.45 0.48 7.63
C ALA A 88 -17.40 0.46 8.73
N GLU A 89 -17.80 0.83 9.94
CA GLU A 89 -16.94 0.71 11.11
C GLU A 89 -16.55 -0.75 11.33
N VAL A 90 -15.25 -1.04 11.35
CA VAL A 90 -14.73 -2.40 11.51
C VAL A 90 -14.99 -2.83 12.94
N ARG A 91 -15.96 -3.74 13.12
CA ARG A 91 -16.22 -4.35 14.43
C ARG A 91 -15.35 -5.59 14.60
N TYR A 92 -14.33 -5.47 15.44
CA TYR A 92 -13.41 -6.56 15.77
C TYR A 92 -14.15 -7.66 16.58
N PRO A 93 -14.02 -8.94 16.19
CA PRO A 93 -14.74 -10.05 16.83
C PRO A 93 -14.06 -10.58 18.10
N TYR A 94 -12.85 -10.14 18.41
CA TYR A 94 -12.04 -10.59 19.55
C TYR A 94 -11.76 -9.46 20.53
N ASP A 95 -11.56 -9.80 21.79
CA ASP A 95 -11.25 -8.84 22.85
C ASP A 95 -9.86 -8.21 22.68
N ASN A 96 -9.76 -6.90 22.93
CA ASN A 96 -8.50 -6.19 22.84
C ASN A 96 -7.46 -6.77 23.81
N GLY A 97 -6.24 -6.98 23.30
CA GLY A 97 -5.11 -7.48 24.09
C GLY A 97 -4.98 -9.01 24.09
N THR A 98 -5.86 -9.74 23.41
CA THR A 98 -5.71 -11.19 23.22
C THR A 98 -4.81 -11.52 22.02
N PRO A 99 -4.14 -12.69 22.03
CA PRO A 99 -3.41 -13.18 20.85
C PRO A 99 -4.29 -13.29 19.60
N GLU A 100 -5.58 -13.61 19.77
CA GLU A 100 -6.56 -13.77 18.70
C GLU A 100 -6.85 -12.42 18.05
N TYR A 101 -7.01 -11.38 18.86
CA TYR A 101 -7.19 -10.01 18.39
C TYR A 101 -5.98 -9.55 17.58
N VAL A 102 -4.77 -9.74 18.11
CA VAL A 102 -3.55 -9.32 17.42
C VAL A 102 -3.39 -10.04 16.09
N LEU A 103 -3.64 -11.35 16.07
CA LEU A 103 -3.56 -12.14 14.84
C LEU A 103 -4.60 -11.70 13.81
N TRP A 104 -5.86 -11.54 14.22
CA TRP A 104 -6.93 -11.12 13.33
C TRP A 104 -6.69 -9.71 12.78
N TYR A 105 -6.31 -8.77 13.66
CA TYR A 105 -6.05 -7.37 13.30
C TYR A 105 -4.90 -7.28 12.28
N ALA A 106 -3.80 -7.98 12.54
CA ALA A 106 -2.65 -7.99 11.63
C ALA A 106 -3.02 -8.58 10.27
N THR A 107 -3.69 -9.74 10.24
CA THR A 107 -4.11 -10.37 8.98
C THR A 107 -5.10 -9.51 8.20
N TYR A 108 -6.09 -8.92 8.87
CA TYR A 108 -7.08 -8.05 8.23
C TYR A 108 -6.40 -6.86 7.53
N HIS A 109 -5.54 -6.13 8.24
CA HIS A 109 -4.90 -4.94 7.69
C HIS A 109 -3.86 -5.25 6.61
N LEU A 110 -3.18 -6.40 6.69
CA LEU A 110 -2.31 -6.87 5.61
C LEU A 110 -3.13 -7.14 4.35
N ARG A 111 -4.24 -7.88 4.45
CA ARG A 111 -5.08 -8.21 3.30
C ARG A 111 -5.71 -6.97 2.67
N MET A 112 -6.14 -6.00 3.47
CA MET A 112 -6.62 -4.70 2.97
C MET A 112 -5.54 -3.94 2.20
N GLY A 113 -4.28 -4.00 2.67
CA GLY A 113 -3.15 -3.41 1.96
C GLY A 113 -2.88 -4.08 0.62
N GLU A 114 -2.91 -5.41 0.57
CA GLU A 114 -2.75 -6.19 -0.67
C GLU A 114 -3.83 -5.83 -1.71
N LEU A 115 -5.11 -5.79 -1.28
CA LEU A 115 -6.22 -5.42 -2.16
C LEU A 115 -6.07 -4.00 -2.73
N ALA A 116 -5.56 -3.07 -1.92
CA ALA A 116 -5.26 -1.71 -2.38
C ALA A 116 -4.11 -1.67 -3.40
N GLU A 117 -3.05 -2.45 -3.17
CA GLU A 117 -1.93 -2.56 -4.12
C GLU A 117 -2.35 -3.21 -5.44
N GLU A 118 -3.20 -4.23 -5.39
CA GLU A 118 -3.79 -4.88 -6.57
C GLU A 118 -4.63 -3.91 -7.39
N ALA A 119 -5.52 -3.14 -6.74
CA ALA A 119 -6.34 -2.13 -7.41
C ALA A 119 -5.50 -1.00 -8.04
N GLU A 120 -4.43 -0.55 -7.38
CA GLU A 120 -3.49 0.41 -7.97
C GLU A 120 -2.76 -0.17 -9.19
N ALA A 121 -2.38 -1.45 -9.14
CA ALA A 121 -1.71 -2.12 -10.24
C ALA A 121 -2.63 -2.31 -11.44
N GLU A 122 -3.90 -2.65 -11.22
CA GLU A 122 -4.92 -2.77 -12.27
C GLU A 122 -5.19 -1.42 -12.95
N ALA A 123 -5.41 -0.36 -12.16
CA ALA A 123 -5.59 1.00 -12.67
C ALA A 123 -4.34 1.56 -13.41
N ALA A 124 -3.15 0.99 -13.15
CA ALA A 124 -1.93 1.33 -13.89
C ALA A 124 -1.82 0.57 -15.22
N ARG A 125 -2.39 -0.64 -15.33
CA ARG A 125 -2.46 -1.40 -16.58
C ARG A 125 -3.45 -0.78 -17.54
N GLU A 126 -4.66 -0.46 -17.08
CA GLU A 126 -5.70 0.19 -17.90
C GLU A 126 -5.18 1.50 -18.52
N ARG A 127 -4.49 2.33 -17.73
CA ARG A 127 -3.85 3.57 -18.23
C ARG A 127 -2.77 3.35 -19.29
N LYS A 128 -2.13 2.19 -19.31
CA LYS A 128 -1.09 1.86 -20.30
C LYS A 128 -1.70 1.42 -21.62
N ASP A 129 -2.85 0.77 -21.56
CA ASP A 129 -3.57 0.28 -22.74
C ASP A 129 -4.37 1.41 -23.44
N ASP A 130 -4.71 2.48 -22.72
CA ASP A 130 -5.37 3.68 -23.26
C ASP A 130 -4.41 4.69 -23.96
N VAL A 131 -3.10 4.43 -24.01
CA VAL A 131 -2.16 5.26 -24.78
C VAL A 131 -2.16 4.79 -26.24
N PRO A 132 -2.80 5.52 -27.19
CA PRO A 132 -2.79 5.12 -28.58
C PRO A 132 -1.34 5.09 -29.10
N PRO A 133 -0.99 4.15 -29.99
CA PRO A 133 0.35 4.09 -30.55
C PRO A 133 0.62 5.42 -31.26
N SER A 134 1.55 6.20 -30.71
CA SER A 134 2.03 7.43 -31.32
C SER A 134 2.56 7.06 -32.71
N SER A 135 1.82 7.47 -33.73
CA SER A 135 2.18 7.26 -35.13
C SER A 135 3.61 7.74 -35.34
N PRO A 136 4.52 6.92 -35.90
CA PRO A 136 5.86 7.37 -36.19
C PRO A 136 5.76 8.55 -37.16
N SER A 137 6.20 9.72 -36.70
CA SER A 137 6.40 10.91 -37.52
C SER A 137 7.45 10.57 -38.58
N SER A 138 6.99 10.18 -39.77
CA SER A 138 7.82 10.08 -40.96
C SER A 138 8.26 11.49 -41.36
N SER A 139 9.47 11.87 -40.96
CA SER A 139 10.15 13.06 -41.47
C SER A 139 10.75 12.71 -42.83
N SER A 140 10.24 13.35 -43.89
CA SER A 140 10.88 13.43 -45.22
C SER A 140 11.92 14.54 -45.26
#